data_AF-A0A7X3VIJ6-F1
#
_entry.id   AF-A0A7X3VIJ6-F1
#
_cell.length_a   1.000
_cell.length_b   1.000
_cell.length_c   1.000
_cell.angle_alpha   90.00
_cell.angle_beta   90.00
_cell.angle_gamma   90.00
#
_symmetry.space_group_name_H-M   'P 1'
#
loop_
_entity.id
_entity.type
_entity.pdbx_description
1 polymer ?
#
loop_
_entity_poly.entity_id
_entity_poly.type
_entity_poly.pdbx_seq_one_letter_code
_entity_poly.pdbx_strand_id
1 'polypeptide(L)'
;MKIDSTFCLLVFFMAVLVFSTPMIALAQQNSERAEAVAAAERDAKADIKQGVWGAVGFLCGAGTVLVAYFAQAPPAARFVGKSPEYIQIYTQTYKAKVRNRQTGPAVLGCLAGTLAFYLYVSISEQ
;
A
#
# COMPACT_ATOMS: atom_id res chain seq x y z
N MET A 1 -32.54 -7.59 52.78
CA MET A 1 -32.16 -8.26 51.52
C MET A 1 -30.67 -8.60 51.64
N LYS A 2 -30.31 -9.86 51.89
CA LYS A 2 -28.93 -10.30 52.13
C LYS A 2 -28.38 -10.71 50.76
N ILE A 3 -27.62 -9.84 50.12
CA ILE A 3 -26.99 -10.16 48.83
C ILE A 3 -25.84 -11.11 49.14
N ASP A 4 -25.90 -12.34 48.64
CA ASP A 4 -24.88 -13.34 48.89
C ASP A 4 -23.55 -12.92 48.27
N SER A 5 -22.45 -13.06 49.02
CA SER A 5 -21.11 -12.60 48.64
C SER A 5 -20.64 -13.14 47.27
N THR A 6 -21.11 -14.33 46.89
CA THR A 6 -20.90 -14.96 45.59
C THR A 6 -21.53 -14.18 44.44
N PHE A 7 -22.69 -13.56 44.64
CA PHE A 7 -23.36 -12.74 43.63
C PHE A 7 -22.58 -11.48 43.32
N CYS A 8 -22.09 -10.76 44.35
CA CYS A 8 -21.24 -9.58 44.14
C CYS A 8 -19.94 -9.91 43.41
N LEU A 9 -19.33 -11.05 43.75
CA LEU A 9 -18.10 -11.51 43.11
C LEU A 9 -18.31 -11.84 41.63
N LEU A 10 -19.41 -12.53 41.29
CA LEU A 10 -19.78 -12.83 39.89
C LEU A 10 -20.07 -11.56 39.09
N VAL A 11 -20.80 -10.59 39.68
CA VAL A 11 -21.10 -9.31 39.02
C VAL A 11 -19.83 -8.51 38.76
N PHE A 12 -18.91 -8.47 39.73
CA PHE A 12 -17.62 -7.81 39.55
C PHE A 12 -16.81 -8.46 38.42
N PHE A 13 -16.77 -9.79 38.38
CA PHE A 13 -16.06 -10.54 37.34
C PHE A 13 -16.65 -10.29 35.94
N MET A 14 -17.98 -10.30 35.82
CA MET A 14 -18.67 -9.98 34.57
C MET A 14 -18.44 -8.53 34.13
N ALA A 15 -18.41 -7.58 35.06
CA ALA A 15 -18.11 -6.19 34.77
C ALA A 15 -16.67 -6.02 34.24
N VAL A 16 -15.70 -6.72 34.83
CA VAL A 16 -14.30 -6.73 34.36
C VAL A 16 -14.20 -7.35 32.96
N LEU A 17 -14.90 -8.45 32.69
CA LEU A 17 -14.90 -9.09 31.37
C LEU A 17 -15.47 -8.17 30.28
N VAL A 18 -16.62 -7.55 30.54
CA VAL A 18 -17.25 -6.61 29.59
C VAL A 18 -16.36 -5.38 29.38
N PHE A 19 -15.75 -4.85 30.44
CA PHE A 19 -14.82 -3.73 30.35
C PHE A 19 -13.53 -4.06 29.56
N SER A 20 -13.13 -5.33 29.53
CA SER A 20 -11.93 -5.80 28.81
C SER A 20 -12.17 -5.98 27.30
N THR A 21 -13.41 -6.15 26.86
CA THR A 21 -13.76 -6.34 25.43
C THR A 21 -13.29 -5.24 24.47
N PRO A 22 -13.44 -3.93 24.76
CA PRO A 22 -12.95 -2.88 23.84
C PRO A 22 -11.43 -2.91 23.66
N MET A 23 -10.66 -3.32 24.68
CA MET A 23 -9.21 -3.42 24.59
C MET A 23 -8.77 -4.52 23.63
N ILE A 24 -9.46 -5.66 23.63
CA ILE A 24 -9.19 -6.80 22.74
C ILE A 24 -9.50 -6.40 21.28
N ALA A 25 -10.63 -5.74 21.05
CA ALA A 25 -11.00 -5.25 19.72
C ALA A 25 -9.99 -4.20 19.19
N LEU A 26 -9.50 -3.30 20.04
CA LEU A 26 -8.50 -2.30 19.66
C LEU A 26 -7.16 -2.95 19.26
N ALA A 27 -6.73 -3.96 20.02
CA ALA A 27 -5.50 -4.69 19.73
C ALA A 27 -5.59 -5.44 18.39
N GLN A 28 -6.73 -6.08 18.12
CA GLN A 28 -6.98 -6.81 16.88
C GLN A 28 -7.02 -5.88 15.66
N GLN A 29 -7.62 -4.68 15.81
CA GLN A 29 -7.63 -3.68 14.74
C GLN A 29 -6.21 -3.17 14.41
N ASN A 30 -5.36 -2.97 15.42
CA ASN A 30 -3.98 -2.54 15.19
C ASN A 30 -3.14 -3.62 14.51
N SER A 31 -3.30 -4.89 14.88
CA SER A 31 -2.58 -5.98 14.21
C SER A 31 -3.01 -6.14 12.76
N GLU A 32 -4.33 -6.11 12.46
CA GLU A 32 -4.82 -6.20 11.08
C GLU A 32 -4.32 -5.05 10.20
N ARG A 33 -4.26 -3.82 10.73
CA ARG A 33 -3.70 -2.66 10.02
C ARG A 33 -2.22 -2.86 9.70
N ALA A 34 -1.43 -3.31 10.66
CA ALA A 34 0.00 -3.54 10.47
C ALA A 34 0.25 -4.64 9.41
N GLU A 35 -0.54 -5.71 9.44
CA GLU A 35 -0.48 -6.77 8.44
C GLU A 35 -0.89 -6.29 7.04
N ALA A 36 -1.94 -5.46 6.94
CA ALA A 36 -2.38 -4.88 5.67
C ALA A 36 -1.28 -4.03 5.01
N VAL A 37 -0.61 -3.20 5.82
CA VAL A 37 0.53 -2.37 5.37
C VAL A 37 1.69 -3.25 4.92
N ALA A 38 2.10 -4.22 5.74
CA ALA A 38 3.22 -5.10 5.42
C ALA A 38 2.97 -5.98 4.19
N ALA A 39 1.74 -6.47 4.01
CA ALA A 39 1.35 -7.20 2.80
C ALA A 39 1.38 -6.29 1.57
N ALA A 40 0.77 -5.10 1.64
CA ALA A 40 0.74 -4.15 0.55
C ALA A 40 2.15 -3.71 0.11
N GLU A 41 3.07 -3.51 1.06
CA GLU A 41 4.46 -3.16 0.73
C GLU A 41 5.22 -4.29 0.06
N ARG A 42 5.03 -5.55 0.51
CA ARG A 42 5.67 -6.72 -0.10
C ARG A 42 5.19 -6.91 -1.53
N ASP A 43 3.89 -6.85 -1.72
CA ASP A 43 3.25 -7.03 -3.00
C ASP A 43 3.62 -5.92 -3.99
N ALA A 44 3.59 -4.65 -3.57
CA ALA A 44 4.01 -3.54 -4.41
C ALA A 44 5.48 -3.65 -4.87
N LYS A 45 6.35 -4.25 -4.05
CA LYS A 45 7.76 -4.51 -4.42
C LYS A 45 7.89 -5.68 -5.40
N ALA A 46 7.06 -6.71 -5.26
CA ALA A 46 7.08 -7.87 -6.16
C ALA A 46 6.49 -7.53 -7.54
N ASP A 47 5.40 -6.76 -7.56
CA ASP A 47 4.66 -6.42 -8.77
C ASP A 47 5.41 -5.35 -9.61
N ILE A 48 6.18 -4.45 -8.98
CA ILE A 48 6.86 -3.33 -9.67
C ILE A 48 8.38 -3.46 -9.68
N LYS A 49 8.93 -3.75 -10.87
CA LYS A 49 10.37 -3.69 -11.16
C LYS A 49 10.76 -2.28 -11.60
N GLN A 50 11.50 -1.56 -10.75
CA GLN A 50 11.90 -0.16 -11.02
C GLN A 50 12.69 0.01 -12.32
N GLY A 51 13.59 -0.95 -12.64
CA GLY A 51 14.41 -0.87 -13.85
C GLY A 51 13.60 -0.91 -15.16
N VAL A 52 12.47 -1.62 -15.18
CA VAL A 52 11.60 -1.68 -16.35
C VAL A 52 10.96 -0.32 -16.62
N TRP A 53 10.49 0.36 -15.57
CA TRP A 53 9.87 1.69 -15.70
C TRP A 53 10.86 2.77 -16.11
N GLY A 54 12.13 2.67 -15.70
CA GLY A 54 13.20 3.55 -16.18
C GLY A 54 13.49 3.36 -17.67
N ALA A 55 13.65 2.11 -18.11
CA ALA A 55 13.89 1.80 -19.53
C ALA A 55 12.70 2.19 -20.42
N VAL A 56 11.49 1.93 -19.94
CA VAL A 56 10.25 2.33 -20.62
C VAL A 56 10.15 3.86 -20.70
N GLY A 57 10.47 4.58 -19.62
CA GLY A 57 10.54 6.04 -19.62
C GLY A 57 11.55 6.61 -20.63
N PHE A 58 12.71 5.96 -20.78
CA PHE A 58 13.73 6.33 -21.77
C PHE A 58 13.25 6.17 -23.21
N LEU A 59 12.52 5.09 -23.52
CA LEU A 59 12.10 4.77 -24.89
C LEU A 59 10.78 5.43 -25.31
N CYS A 60 9.81 5.54 -24.40
CA CYS A 60 8.45 6.02 -24.71
C CYS A 60 8.13 7.41 -24.14
N GLY A 61 9.05 8.03 -23.39
CA GLY A 61 8.91 9.41 -22.90
C GLY A 61 7.69 9.64 -21.99
N ALA A 62 7.06 10.82 -22.09
CA ALA A 62 6.02 11.30 -21.16
C ALA A 62 4.76 10.40 -21.09
N GLY A 63 4.43 9.67 -22.16
CA GLY A 63 3.25 8.78 -22.18
C GLY A 63 3.31 7.67 -21.11
N THR A 64 4.52 7.25 -20.74
CA THR A 64 4.76 6.21 -19.73
C THR A 64 4.43 6.68 -18.32
N VAL A 65 4.64 7.96 -18.03
CA VAL A 65 4.33 8.56 -16.73
C VAL A 65 2.82 8.60 -16.51
N LEU A 66 2.05 8.87 -17.57
CA LEU A 66 0.58 8.85 -17.51
C LEU A 66 0.05 7.42 -17.30
N VAL A 67 0.57 6.44 -18.02
CA VAL A 67 0.18 5.03 -17.84
C VAL A 67 0.51 4.54 -16.43
N ALA A 68 1.70 4.87 -15.90
CA ALA A 68 2.06 4.62 -14.51
C ALA A 68 1.06 5.26 -13.52
N TYR A 69 0.54 6.45 -13.84
CA TYR A 69 -0.39 7.13 -12.96
C TYR A 69 -1.78 6.46 -12.90
N PHE A 70 -2.28 5.95 -14.03
CA PHE A 70 -3.62 5.36 -14.10
C PHE A 70 -3.65 3.85 -13.78
N ALA A 71 -2.60 3.10 -14.10
CA ALA A 71 -2.56 1.64 -13.96
C ALA A 71 -2.07 1.16 -12.58
N GLN A 72 -2.76 1.56 -11.49
CA GLN A 72 -2.36 1.26 -10.10
C GLN A 72 -3.36 0.34 -9.36
N ALA A 73 -4.25 -0.34 -10.07
CA ALA A 73 -5.27 -1.17 -9.46
C ALA A 73 -4.68 -2.50 -8.91
N PRO A 74 -4.82 -2.79 -7.60
CA PRO A 74 -4.41 -4.09 -7.04
C PRO A 74 -5.34 -5.22 -7.52
N PRO A 75 -4.86 -6.47 -7.59
CA PRO A 75 -5.68 -7.61 -8.03
C PRO A 75 -6.81 -7.91 -7.04
N ALA A 76 -8.06 -7.95 -7.53
CA ALA A 76 -9.24 -8.20 -6.69
C ALA A 76 -9.22 -9.56 -5.97
N ALA A 77 -8.47 -10.54 -6.51
CA ALA A 77 -8.28 -11.86 -5.89
C ALA A 77 -7.66 -11.79 -4.49
N ARG A 78 -6.93 -10.72 -4.15
CA ARG A 78 -6.26 -10.56 -2.85
C ARG A 78 -7.20 -10.10 -1.72
N PHE A 79 -8.47 -9.83 -2.02
CA PHE A 79 -9.45 -9.29 -1.07
C PHE A 79 -10.51 -10.31 -0.61
N VAL A 80 -10.44 -11.56 -1.10
CA VAL A 80 -11.41 -12.60 -0.72
C VAL A 80 -11.26 -12.94 0.76
N GLY A 81 -12.33 -12.76 1.53
CA GLY A 81 -12.36 -13.07 2.96
C GLY A 81 -11.69 -12.05 3.88
N LYS A 82 -11.34 -10.84 3.38
CA LYS A 82 -10.75 -9.76 4.18
C LYS A 82 -11.79 -8.73 4.63
N SER A 83 -11.55 -8.12 5.79
CA SER A 83 -12.38 -7.04 6.32
C SER A 83 -12.32 -5.79 5.41
N PRO A 84 -13.39 -4.99 5.32
CA PRO A 84 -13.40 -3.78 4.50
C PRO A 84 -12.33 -2.77 4.95
N GLU A 85 -12.02 -2.72 6.25
CA GLU A 85 -10.94 -1.89 6.80
C GLU A 85 -9.57 -2.35 6.27
N TYR A 86 -9.31 -3.66 6.22
CA TYR A 86 -8.08 -4.22 5.66
C TYR A 86 -7.92 -3.82 4.20
N ILE A 87 -8.98 -3.95 3.40
CA ILE A 87 -8.97 -3.65 1.96
C ILE A 87 -8.64 -2.17 1.71
N GLN A 88 -9.22 -1.27 2.50
CA GLN A 88 -8.97 0.17 2.37
C GLN A 88 -7.51 0.52 2.69
N ILE A 89 -7.01 0.08 3.84
CA ILE A 89 -5.62 0.32 4.26
C ILE A 89 -4.66 -0.27 3.22
N TYR A 90 -4.88 -1.53 2.84
CA TYR A 90 -4.06 -2.22 1.85
C TYR A 90 -4.02 -1.43 0.52
N THR A 91 -5.18 -1.04 -0.01
CA THR A 91 -5.28 -0.37 -1.31
C THR A 91 -4.59 0.98 -1.30
N GLN A 92 -4.79 1.78 -0.25
CA GLN A 92 -4.12 3.09 -0.13
C GLN A 92 -2.60 2.93 -0.07
N THR A 93 -2.12 1.99 0.74
CA THR A 93 -0.68 1.75 0.92
C THR A 93 -0.05 1.21 -0.36
N TYR A 94 -0.71 0.26 -1.02
CA TYR A 94 -0.27 -0.32 -2.29
C TYR A 94 -0.15 0.75 -3.37
N LYS A 95 -1.20 1.55 -3.59
CA LYS A 95 -1.19 2.64 -4.58
C LYS A 95 -0.08 3.65 -4.31
N ALA A 96 0.10 4.06 -3.05
CA ALA A 96 1.15 5.00 -2.68
C ALA A 96 2.56 4.46 -3.00
N LYS A 97 2.82 3.18 -2.71
CA LYS A 97 4.11 2.56 -2.99
C LYS A 97 4.35 2.32 -4.48
N VAL A 98 3.36 1.82 -5.20
CA VAL A 98 3.43 1.61 -6.65
C VAL A 98 3.71 2.93 -7.36
N ARG A 99 2.98 4.00 -7.03
CA ARG A 99 3.20 5.32 -7.58
C ARG A 99 4.64 5.78 -7.37
N ASN A 100 5.13 5.73 -6.13
CA ASN A 100 6.50 6.16 -5.81
C ASN A 100 7.56 5.32 -6.54
N ARG A 101 7.30 4.02 -6.72
CA ARG A 101 8.18 3.08 -7.43
C ARG A 101 8.18 3.29 -8.95
N GLN A 102 7.09 3.78 -9.54
CA GLN A 102 6.96 3.97 -10.98
C GLN A 102 7.37 5.38 -11.41
N THR A 103 6.91 6.43 -10.73
CA THR A 103 7.08 7.81 -11.20
C THR A 103 8.54 8.28 -11.17
N GLY A 104 9.29 7.97 -10.10
CA GLY A 104 10.70 8.34 -9.98
C GLY A 104 11.57 7.84 -11.15
N PRO A 105 11.66 6.51 -11.39
CA PRO A 105 12.45 5.99 -12.49
C PRO A 105 11.89 6.35 -13.86
N ALA A 106 10.57 6.43 -14.04
CA ALA A 106 9.99 6.83 -15.33
C ALA A 106 10.36 8.28 -15.71
N VAL A 107 10.32 9.21 -14.76
CA VAL A 107 10.75 10.60 -14.98
C VAL A 107 12.24 10.67 -15.26
N LEU A 108 13.06 9.94 -14.50
CA LEU A 108 14.50 9.88 -14.73
C LEU A 108 14.84 9.34 -16.12
N GLY A 109 14.17 8.26 -16.53
CA GLY A 109 14.31 7.69 -17.88
C GLY A 109 13.91 8.67 -18.97
N CYS A 110 12.76 9.36 -18.82
CA CYS A 110 12.29 10.35 -19.78
C CYS A 110 13.27 11.52 -19.96
N LEU A 111 13.81 12.05 -18.86
CA LEU A 111 14.80 13.13 -18.91
C LEU A 111 16.10 12.66 -19.60
N ALA A 112 16.59 11.48 -19.23
CA ALA A 112 17.79 10.90 -19.82
C ALA A 112 17.62 10.64 -21.33
N GLY A 113 16.46 10.11 -21.75
CA GLY A 113 16.13 9.86 -23.15
C GLY A 113 16.07 11.14 -23.96
N THR A 114 15.45 12.18 -23.40
CA THR A 114 15.36 13.51 -24.05
C THR A 114 16.75 14.11 -24.24
N LEU A 115 17.59 14.11 -23.20
CA LEU A 115 18.97 14.59 -23.27
C LEU A 115 19.81 13.82 -24.30
N ALA A 116 19.72 12.48 -24.31
CA ALA A 116 20.45 11.65 -25.26
C ALA A 116 20.04 11.95 -26.72
N PHE A 117 18.75 12.15 -26.97
CA PHE A 117 18.25 12.52 -28.30
C PHE A 117 18.78 13.88 -28.76
N TYR A 118 18.73 14.90 -27.90
CA TYR A 118 19.27 16.23 -28.22
C TYR A 118 20.78 16.19 -28.50
N LEU A 119 21.55 15.45 -27.70
CA LEU A 119 22.99 15.28 -27.93
C LEU A 119 23.28 14.60 -29.26
N TYR A 120 22.54 13.55 -29.61
CA TYR A 120 22.69 12.86 -30.89
C TYR A 120 22.44 13.80 -32.08
N VAL A 121 21.33 14.56 -32.04
CA VAL A 121 21.01 15.55 -33.08
C VAL A 121 22.11 16.60 -33.20
N SER A 122 22.60 17.14 -32.09
CA SER A 122 23.65 18.16 -32.11
C SER A 122 24.99 17.68 -32.68
N ILE A 123 25.31 16.39 -32.53
CA ILE A 123 26.51 15.77 -33.11
C ILE A 123 26.29 15.50 -34.60
N SER A 124 25.09 15.09 -35.01
CA SER A 124 24.80 14.81 -36.42
C SER A 124 24.70 16.05 -37.31
N GLU A 125 24.53 17.22 -36.70
CA GLU A 125 24.41 18.51 -37.39
C GLU A 125 25.75 19.26 -37.53
N GLN A 126 26.82 18.75 -36.89
CA GLN A 126 28.22 19.18 -37.11
C GLN A 126 28.88 18.39 -38.24
#